data_AF-A0A7C1LRA9-F1
#
_entry.id   AF-A0A7C1LRA9-F1
#
_cell.length_a   1.000
_cell.length_b   1.000
_cell.length_c   1.000
_cell.angle_alpha   90.00
_cell.angle_beta   90.00
_cell.angle_gamma   90.00
#
_symmetry.space_group_name_H-M   'P 1'
#
loop_
_entity.id
_entity.type
_entity.pdbx_description
1 polymer ?
#
loop_
_entity_poly.entity_id
_entity_poly.type
_entity_poly.pdbx_seq_one_letter_code
_entity_poly.pdbx_strand_id
1 'polypeptide(L)'
;MQLVLMYFDTVIGPVSFFSYPGSVLERVSKKMEGFFNLDMKDNFFEVSLNEENLKLTSLFFKILSNWGRGSFEMIMLSIISEKDYNTEFSYDILKKYSSKIKSKVNIYKAFYMRGFMTKNDSEIGEKNQELLSILRECYNTLKNKNPI
;
A
#
# COMPACT_ATOMS: atom_id res chain seq x y z
N MET A 1 12.15 9.34 -3.66
CA MET A 1 11.10 8.30 -3.77
C MET A 1 10.72 7.76 -2.40
N GLN A 2 9.42 7.58 -2.15
CA GLN A 2 8.83 6.91 -0.98
C GLN A 2 7.93 5.75 -1.44
N LEU A 3 7.79 4.72 -0.60
CA LEU A 3 6.82 3.63 -0.78
C LEU A 3 5.76 3.73 0.32
N VAL A 4 4.49 3.66 -0.08
CA VAL A 4 3.34 3.80 0.80
C VAL A 4 2.39 2.63 0.58
N LEU A 5 1.91 2.01 1.65
CA LEU A 5 0.78 1.08 1.61
C LEU A 5 -0.37 1.67 2.40
N MET A 6 -1.51 1.83 1.72
CA MET A 6 -2.78 2.17 2.33
C MET A 6 -3.73 0.98 2.23
N TYR A 7 -4.62 0.84 3.21
CA TYR A 7 -5.72 -0.13 3.17
C TYR A 7 -7.03 0.55 3.55
N PHE A 8 -8.15 -0.05 3.18
CA PHE A 8 -9.46 0.43 3.58
C PHE A 8 -9.89 -0.23 4.89
N ASP A 9 -9.90 0.54 5.98
CA ASP A 9 -10.52 0.13 7.23
C ASP A 9 -12.04 0.35 7.15
N THR A 10 -12.83 -0.67 7.51
CA THR A 10 -14.30 -0.61 7.34
C THR A 10 -15.02 0.35 8.30
N VAL A 11 -14.34 0.82 9.35
CA VAL A 11 -14.88 1.75 10.35
C VAL A 11 -14.39 3.16 10.09
N ILE A 12 -13.10 3.32 9.76
CA ILE A 12 -12.44 4.63 9.65
C ILE A 12 -12.33 5.11 8.19
N GLY A 13 -12.36 4.20 7.22
CA GLY A 13 -12.09 4.47 5.82
C GLY A 13 -10.64 4.18 5.43
N PRO A 14 -10.10 4.79 4.37
CA PRO A 14 -8.72 4.57 3.94
C PRO A 14 -7.70 5.01 5.02
N VAL A 15 -6.76 4.14 5.35
CA VAL A 15 -5.73 4.36 6.36
C VAL A 15 -4.35 4.10 5.78
N SER A 16 -3.40 4.99 6.07
CA SER A 16 -1.98 4.76 5.80
C SER A 16 -1.41 3.76 6.82
N PHE A 17 -1.08 2.56 6.33
CA PHE A 17 -0.48 1.50 7.14
C PHE A 17 1.03 1.62 7.21
N PHE A 18 1.66 1.95 6.08
CA PHE A 18 3.10 1.99 5.95
C PHE A 18 3.52 3.15 5.07
N SER A 19 4.60 3.82 5.46
CA SER A 19 5.30 4.82 4.65
C SER A 19 6.79 4.77 4.95
N TYR A 20 7.63 4.81 3.92
CA TYR A 20 9.09 4.79 4.06
C TYR A 20 9.77 5.49 2.85
N PRO A 21 10.87 6.26 3.03
CA PRO A 21 11.65 6.49 4.26
C PRO A 21 11.07 7.45 5.29
N GLY A 22 10.05 8.22 4.95
CA GLY A 22 9.42 9.19 5.85
C GLY A 22 7.91 9.03 5.90
N SER A 23 7.24 9.96 6.57
CA SER A 23 5.78 10.10 6.49
C SER A 23 5.35 10.71 5.15
N VAL A 24 4.12 10.39 4.75
CA VAL A 24 3.44 11.06 3.63
C VAL A 24 3.00 12.45 4.10
N LEU A 25 3.16 13.46 3.26
CA LEU A 25 2.59 14.79 3.52
C LEU A 25 1.07 14.68 3.69
N GLU A 26 0.50 15.33 4.71
CA GLU A 26 -0.93 15.20 5.04
C GLU A 26 -1.85 15.50 3.84
N ARG A 27 -1.56 16.57 3.09
CA ARG A 27 -2.31 16.92 1.86
C ARG A 27 -2.27 15.83 0.79
N VAL A 28 -1.13 15.15 0.66
CA VAL A 28 -0.96 14.04 -0.28
C VAL A 28 -1.71 12.81 0.22
N SER A 29 -1.64 12.52 1.52
CA SER A 29 -2.44 11.45 2.14
C SER A 29 -3.93 11.63 1.88
N LYS A 30 -4.48 12.82 2.14
CA LYS A 30 -5.90 13.14 1.88
C LYS A 30 -6.28 12.96 0.40
N LYS A 31 -5.42 13.36 -0.53
CA LYS A 31 -5.62 13.10 -1.97
C LYS A 31 -5.65 11.59 -2.27
N MET A 32 -4.74 10.82 -1.66
CA MET A 32 -4.66 9.36 -1.82
C MET A 32 -5.87 8.62 -1.23
N GLU A 33 -6.42 9.07 -0.11
CA GLU A 33 -7.65 8.52 0.49
C GLU A 33 -8.81 8.59 -0.51
N GLY A 34 -8.92 9.71 -1.25
CA GLY A 34 -9.93 9.90 -2.29
C GLY A 34 -9.90 8.85 -3.41
N PHE A 35 -8.75 8.23 -3.67
CA PHE A 35 -8.63 7.21 -4.73
C PHE A 35 -9.36 5.91 -4.41
N PHE A 36 -9.62 5.60 -3.12
CA PHE A 36 -10.42 4.42 -2.75
C PHE A 36 -11.90 4.55 -3.14
N ASN A 37 -12.38 5.76 -3.43
CA ASN A 37 -13.75 6.00 -3.88
C ASN A 37 -13.88 5.98 -5.41
N LEU A 38 -12.76 5.88 -6.14
CA LEU A 38 -12.79 5.87 -7.59
C LEU A 38 -13.07 4.46 -8.09
N ASP A 39 -14.10 4.33 -8.92
CA ASP A 39 -14.40 3.09 -9.65
C ASP A 39 -13.41 2.95 -10.82
N MET A 40 -12.17 2.59 -10.49
CA MET A 40 -11.11 2.42 -11.49
C MET A 40 -11.23 1.05 -12.15
N LYS A 41 -11.44 1.04 -13.47
CA LYS A 41 -11.40 -0.18 -14.30
C LYS A 41 -10.01 -0.82 -14.28
N ASP A 42 -8.97 0.00 -14.22
CA ASP A 42 -7.58 -0.43 -14.16
C ASP A 42 -7.05 -0.31 -12.74
N ASN A 43 -6.47 -1.41 -12.26
CA ASN A 43 -5.88 -1.50 -10.93
C ASN A 43 -4.54 -0.76 -10.81
N PHE A 44 -3.95 -0.30 -11.92
CA PHE A 44 -2.69 0.45 -11.93
C PHE A 44 -2.88 1.81 -12.58
N PHE A 45 -2.35 2.85 -11.96
CA PHE A 45 -2.53 4.21 -12.43
C PHE A 45 -1.41 5.14 -11.94
N GLU A 46 -1.25 6.26 -12.66
CA GLU A 46 -0.31 7.31 -12.32
C GLU A 46 -1.05 8.65 -12.20
N VAL A 47 -0.70 9.44 -11.18
CA VAL A 47 -1.28 10.78 -10.96
C VAL A 47 -0.16 11.77 -10.72
N SER A 48 -0.08 12.82 -11.54
CA SER A 48 0.80 13.95 -11.29
C SER A 48 0.14 14.95 -10.34
N LEU A 49 0.78 15.19 -9.20
CA LEU A 49 0.41 16.20 -8.22
C LEU A 49 1.23 17.46 -8.49
N ASN A 50 0.70 18.32 -9.37
CA ASN A 50 1.44 19.50 -9.87
C ASN A 50 1.80 20.50 -8.77
N GLU A 51 0.91 20.74 -7.80
CA GLU A 51 1.16 21.67 -6.69
C GLU A 51 2.29 21.21 -5.76
N GLU A 52 2.48 19.89 -5.66
CA GLU A 52 3.52 19.28 -4.84
C GLU A 52 4.79 18.94 -5.62
N ASN A 53 4.79 19.10 -6.95
CA ASN A 53 5.82 18.59 -7.86
C ASN A 53 6.10 17.08 -7.66
N LEU A 54 5.05 16.30 -7.39
CA LEU A 54 5.14 14.86 -7.14
C LEU A 54 4.41 14.06 -8.21
N LYS A 55 4.83 12.80 -8.35
CA LYS A 55 4.12 11.76 -9.10
C LYS A 55 3.74 10.64 -8.14
N LEU A 56 2.49 10.20 -8.24
CA LEU A 56 1.98 9.00 -7.60
C LEU A 56 1.91 7.89 -8.64
N THR A 57 2.42 6.71 -8.31
CA THR A 57 2.32 5.52 -9.15
C THR A 57 1.80 4.38 -8.29
N SER A 58 0.58 3.96 -8.54
CA SER A 58 -0.21 3.21 -7.58
C SER A 58 -0.79 1.95 -8.19
N LEU A 59 -0.80 0.88 -7.39
CA LEU A 59 -1.43 -0.39 -7.70
C LEU A 59 -2.48 -0.72 -6.63
N PHE A 60 -3.74 -0.73 -7.02
CA PHE A 60 -4.85 -1.29 -6.25
C PHE A 60 -4.90 -2.81 -6.36
N PHE A 61 -5.19 -3.46 -5.24
CA PHE A 61 -5.50 -4.88 -5.24
C PHE A 61 -6.28 -5.29 -4.00
N LYS A 62 -6.88 -6.47 -4.09
CA LYS A 62 -7.57 -7.12 -2.98
C LYS A 62 -6.75 -8.29 -2.44
N ILE A 63 -6.80 -8.50 -1.13
CA ILE A 63 -6.33 -9.73 -0.49
C ILE A 63 -7.52 -10.41 0.18
N LEU A 64 -7.51 -11.74 0.25
CA LEU A 64 -8.56 -12.47 0.96
C LEU A 64 -8.48 -12.16 2.46
N SER A 65 -9.64 -11.95 3.08
CA SER A 65 -9.75 -11.62 4.49
C SER A 65 -11.04 -12.16 5.07
N ASN A 66 -10.93 -12.93 6.14
CA ASN A 66 -12.10 -13.41 6.87
C ASN A 66 -12.71 -12.31 7.76
N TRP A 67 -12.01 -11.18 7.94
CA TRP A 67 -12.46 -10.06 8.79
C TRP A 67 -12.95 -8.87 7.95
N GLY A 68 -12.57 -8.83 6.67
CA GLY A 68 -12.98 -7.79 5.72
C GLY A 68 -14.39 -7.99 5.19
N ARG A 69 -15.12 -6.88 4.96
CA ARG A 69 -16.44 -6.93 4.30
C ARG A 69 -16.30 -7.45 2.87
N GLY A 70 -17.16 -8.38 2.48
CA GLY A 70 -17.06 -9.04 1.16
C GLY A 70 -15.93 -10.07 1.07
N SER A 71 -15.34 -10.47 2.21
CA SER A 71 -14.24 -11.43 2.32
C SER A 71 -12.90 -10.96 1.73
N PHE A 72 -12.66 -9.65 1.67
CA PHE A 72 -11.40 -9.09 1.22
C PHE A 72 -11.03 -7.78 1.93
N GLU A 73 -9.73 -7.46 1.98
CA GLU A 73 -9.23 -6.10 2.23
C GLU A 73 -8.92 -5.41 0.91
N MET A 74 -9.21 -4.12 0.81
CA MET A 74 -8.78 -3.28 -0.31
C MET A 74 -7.46 -2.61 0.05
N ILE A 75 -6.46 -2.72 -0.82
CA ILE A 75 -5.11 -2.22 -0.60
C ILE A 75 -4.68 -1.38 -1.80
N MET A 76 -3.97 -0.29 -1.51
CA MET A 76 -3.26 0.51 -2.50
C MET A 76 -1.77 0.56 -2.13
N LEU A 77 -0.92 0.02 -3.00
CA LEU A 77 0.53 0.13 -2.89
C LEU A 77 1.02 1.20 -3.86
N SER A 78 1.62 2.25 -3.33
CA SER A 78 1.93 3.47 -4.06
C SER A 78 3.40 3.86 -3.94
N ILE A 79 3.96 4.35 -5.02
CA ILE A 79 5.24 5.05 -5.05
C ILE A 79 4.95 6.54 -5.11
N ILE A 80 5.57 7.30 -4.21
CA ILE A 80 5.60 8.76 -4.27
C ILE A 80 6.99 9.18 -4.73
N SER A 81 7.08 9.88 -5.85
CA SER A 81 8.35 10.30 -6.44
C SER A 81 8.27 11.74 -6.92
N GLU A 82 9.42 12.27 -7.31
CA GLU A 82 9.45 13.52 -8.09
C GLU A 82 8.70 13.33 -9.41
N LYS A 83 8.20 14.43 -9.96
CA LYS A 83 7.35 14.43 -11.15
C LYS A 83 7.99 13.73 -12.36
N ASP A 84 9.29 13.91 -12.53
CA ASP A 84 10.07 13.40 -13.68
C ASP A 84 10.69 12.02 -13.42
N TYR A 85 10.32 11.36 -12.33
CA TYR A 85 10.83 10.05 -11.98
C TYR A 85 10.37 8.98 -13.01
N ASN A 86 11.33 8.20 -13.52
CA ASN A 86 11.03 7.11 -14.44
C ASN A 86 10.37 5.94 -13.69
N THR A 87 9.15 5.59 -14.11
CA THR A 87 8.31 4.54 -13.52
C THR A 87 8.15 3.32 -14.41
N GLU A 88 8.96 3.18 -15.45
CA GLU A 88 8.92 2.07 -16.41
C GLU A 88 8.86 0.69 -15.72
N PHE A 89 9.68 0.48 -14.69
CA PHE A 89 9.70 -0.78 -13.93
C PHE A 89 8.74 -0.83 -12.74
N SER A 90 8.04 0.27 -12.44
CA SER A 90 7.18 0.38 -11.26
C SER A 90 6.04 -0.62 -11.30
N TYR A 91 5.37 -0.78 -12.45
CA TYR A 91 4.27 -1.74 -12.57
C TYR A 91 4.69 -3.16 -12.23
N ASP A 92 5.76 -3.67 -12.88
CA ASP A 92 6.21 -5.05 -12.68
C ASP A 92 6.66 -5.32 -11.25
N ILE A 93 7.34 -4.35 -10.64
CA ILE A 93 7.79 -4.46 -9.25
C ILE A 93 6.58 -4.45 -8.31
N LEU A 94 5.65 -3.49 -8.44
CA LEU A 94 4.44 -3.45 -7.62
C LEU A 94 3.57 -4.70 -7.81
N LYS A 95 3.47 -5.21 -9.04
CA LYS A 95 2.74 -6.45 -9.35
C LYS A 95 3.40 -7.69 -8.71
N LYS A 96 4.73 -7.79 -8.75
CA LYS A 96 5.49 -8.83 -8.05
C LYS A 96 5.20 -8.82 -6.55
N TYR A 97 5.29 -7.65 -5.92
CA TYR A 97 5.11 -7.52 -4.48
C TYR A 97 3.65 -7.65 -4.03
N SER A 98 2.69 -7.15 -4.80
CA SER A 98 1.26 -7.41 -4.52
C SER A 98 0.94 -8.90 -4.62
N SER A 99 1.50 -9.62 -5.60
CA SER A 99 1.35 -11.08 -5.70
C SER A 99 1.99 -11.80 -4.51
N LYS A 100 3.18 -11.35 -4.09
CA LYS A 100 3.85 -11.86 -2.88
C LYS A 100 2.98 -11.67 -1.63
N ILE A 101 2.39 -10.49 -1.44
CA ILE A 101 1.47 -10.21 -0.34
C ILE A 101 0.24 -11.12 -0.42
N LYS A 102 -0.43 -11.22 -1.58
CA LYS A 102 -1.61 -12.06 -1.79
C LYS A 102 -1.38 -13.54 -1.50
N SER A 103 -0.15 -14.04 -1.71
CA SER A 103 0.20 -15.44 -1.46
C SER A 103 0.34 -15.78 0.04
N LYS A 104 0.39 -14.77 0.92
CA LYS A 104 0.58 -14.99 2.35
C LYS A 104 -0.74 -15.29 3.03
N VAL A 105 -0.82 -16.47 3.64
CA VAL A 105 -1.97 -16.90 4.44
C VAL A 105 -2.16 -15.92 5.60
N ASN A 106 -3.42 -15.51 5.83
CA ASN A 106 -3.83 -14.62 6.92
C ASN A 106 -3.11 -13.25 6.97
N ILE A 107 -2.48 -12.81 5.88
CA ILE A 107 -1.71 -11.55 5.87
C ILE A 107 -2.58 -10.32 6.20
N TYR A 108 -3.89 -10.39 5.96
CA TYR A 108 -4.85 -9.35 6.33
C TYR A 108 -4.81 -9.02 7.83
N LYS A 109 -4.45 -9.98 8.69
CA LYS A 109 -4.32 -9.77 10.14
C LYS A 109 -3.31 -8.68 10.50
N ALA A 110 -2.33 -8.40 9.61
CA ALA A 110 -1.34 -7.34 9.78
C ALA A 110 -1.96 -5.95 10.04
N PHE A 111 -3.18 -5.71 9.54
CA PHE A 111 -3.88 -4.44 9.67
C PHE A 111 -4.58 -4.24 11.02
N TYR A 112 -4.72 -5.28 11.84
CA TYR A 112 -5.56 -5.29 13.04
C TYR A 112 -4.77 -5.19 14.35
N MET A 113 -3.55 -4.65 14.32
CA MET A 113 -2.72 -4.45 15.52
C MET A 113 -3.41 -3.64 16.63
N ARG A 114 -4.34 -2.75 16.28
CA ARG A 114 -5.04 -1.86 17.21
C ARG A 114 -6.48 -2.30 17.51
N GLY A 115 -6.93 -3.42 16.95
CA GLY A 115 -8.29 -3.92 17.12
C GLY A 115 -8.55 -4.45 18.53
N PHE A 116 -9.58 -3.93 19.21
CA PHE A 116 -9.96 -4.40 20.56
C PHE A 116 -10.43 -5.86 20.54
N MET A 117 -11.15 -6.25 19.48
CA MET A 117 -11.72 -7.59 19.29
C MET A 117 -10.68 -8.68 18.99
N THR A 118 -9.46 -8.28 18.66
CA THR A 118 -8.44 -9.19 18.11
C THR A 118 -7.20 -9.30 18.99
N LYS A 119 -7.24 -8.74 20.21
CA LYS A 119 -6.11 -8.67 21.17
C LYS A 119 -5.45 -10.02 21.50
N ASN A 120 -6.15 -11.13 21.31
CA ASN A 120 -5.67 -12.47 21.65
C ASN A 120 -5.22 -13.30 20.43
N ASP A 121 -5.30 -12.77 19.21
CA ASP A 121 -4.82 -13.48 18.02
C ASP A 121 -3.30 -13.32 17.90
N SER A 122 -2.57 -14.40 18.20
CA SER A 122 -1.11 -14.42 18.21
C SER A 122 -0.48 -14.19 16.83
N GLU A 123 -1.22 -14.40 15.74
CA GLU A 123 -0.69 -14.20 14.38
C GLU A 123 -0.61 -12.72 13.99
N ILE A 124 -1.31 -11.80 14.67
CA ILE A 124 -1.34 -10.38 14.26
C ILE A 124 0.05 -9.77 14.26
N GLY A 125 0.82 -9.99 15.33
CA GLY A 125 2.18 -9.49 15.44
C GLY A 125 3.10 -10.09 14.37
N GLU A 126 2.99 -11.39 14.15
CA GLU A 126 3.76 -12.11 13.13
C GLU A 126 3.45 -11.59 11.72
N LYS A 127 2.17 -11.49 11.35
CA LYS A 127 1.72 -11.03 10.03
C LYS A 127 2.03 -9.56 9.81
N ASN A 128 2.02 -8.74 10.86
CA ASN A 128 2.49 -7.37 10.76
C ASN A 128 3.97 -7.31 10.39
N GLN A 129 4.84 -8.05 11.10
CA GLN A 129 6.27 -8.11 10.78
C GLN A 129 6.54 -8.70 9.39
N GLU A 130 5.79 -9.74 9.00
CA GLU A 130 5.87 -10.35 7.67
C GLU A 130 5.54 -9.31 6.57
N LEU A 131 4.44 -8.58 6.71
CA LEU A 131 4.05 -7.54 5.76
C LEU A 131 5.07 -6.40 5.70
N LEU A 132 5.55 -5.92 6.84
CA LEU A 132 6.59 -4.88 6.91
C LEU A 132 7.87 -5.33 6.19
N SER A 133 8.30 -6.58 6.39
CA SER A 133 9.47 -7.14 5.72
C SER A 133 9.31 -7.15 4.19
N ILE A 134 8.15 -7.58 3.69
CA ILE A 134 7.83 -7.57 2.26
C ILE A 134 7.86 -6.15 1.68
N LEU A 135 7.33 -5.16 2.41
CA LEU A 135 7.31 -3.76 1.97
C LEU A 135 8.73 -3.15 1.95
N ARG A 136 9.59 -3.52 2.89
CA ARG A 136 11.00 -3.10 2.88
C ARG A 136 11.77 -3.67 1.71
N GLU A 137 11.55 -4.95 1.39
CA GLU A 137 12.14 -5.59 0.21
C GLU A 137 11.65 -4.94 -1.10
N CYS A 138 10.36 -4.58 -1.15
CA CYS A 138 9.78 -3.83 -2.27
C CYS A 138 10.49 -2.49 -2.48
N TYR A 139 10.61 -1.69 -1.42
CA TYR A 139 11.31 -0.41 -1.48
C TYR A 139 12.76 -0.56 -1.96
N ASN A 140 13.51 -1.53 -1.41
CA ASN A 140 14.89 -1.78 -1.81
C ASN A 140 14.99 -2.20 -3.28
N THR A 141 14.05 -3.00 -3.78
CA THR A 141 14.01 -3.41 -5.19
C THR A 141 13.76 -2.22 -6.11
N LEU A 142 12.79 -1.36 -5.76
CA LEU A 142 12.52 -0.12 -6.50
C LEU A 142 13.75 0.78 -6.54
N LYS A 143 14.41 0.97 -5.38
CA LYS A 143 15.61 1.81 -5.28
C LYS A 143 16.77 1.28 -6.14
N ASN A 144 16.97 -0.04 -6.19
CA ASN A 144 18.06 -0.64 -6.97
C ASN A 144 17.82 -0.63 -8.48
N LYS A 145 16.55 -0.65 -8.91
CA LYS A 145 16.18 -0.64 -10.34
C LYS A 145 16.12 0.76 -10.94
N ASN A 146 15.97 1.78 -10.08
CA ASN A 146 15.98 3.18 -10.45
C ASN A 146 17.05 3.90 -9.60
N PRO A 147 18.34 3.69 -9.89
CA PRO A 147 19.38 4.51 -9.29
C PRO A 147 19.11 5.97 -9.64
N ILE A 148 19.00 6.81 -8.60
CA ILE A 148 18.91 8.27 -8.72
C ILE A 148 20.23 8.77 -9.32
#